data_AF-A0A0M6YFZ1-F1
#
_entry.id   AF-A0A0M6YFZ1-F1
#
_cell.length_a   1.000
_cell.length_b   1.000
_cell.length_c   1.000
_cell.angle_alpha   90.00
_cell.angle_beta   90.00
_cell.angle_gamma   90.00
#
_symmetry.space_group_name_H-M   'P 1'
#
loop_
_entity.id
_entity.type
_entity.pdbx_description
1 polymer ?
#
loop_
_entity_poly.entity_id
_entity_poly.type
_entity_poly.pdbx_seq_one_letter_code
_entity_poly.pdbx_strand_id
1 'polypeptide(L)'
;MVGPDDTVYPDVAGKLPGRGIYVTADRTTLEKAVSKRLFSRGAKKQVQVPDGLLDLLETVLLKRLQDAIGMARKAGKAMAGYEKVKIMLDRGEARVLMQASDGSERGKGKLSTPSDGKWIGFLTADELGLAFGKDRVIHAAVASGTLARRIVEEAARLQGIRQIDGSTPAAEKDTGNA
;
A
#
# COMPACT_ATOMS: atom_id res chain seq x y z
N MET A 1 4.89 0.38 -19.32
CA MET A 1 5.95 0.45 -20.35
C MET A 1 5.52 -0.37 -21.56
N VAL A 2 6.05 -0.11 -22.75
CA VAL A 2 5.70 -0.82 -23.99
C VAL A 2 6.80 -1.83 -24.35
N GLY A 3 6.41 -3.11 -24.47
CA GLY A 3 7.28 -4.21 -24.86
C GLY A 3 7.62 -4.24 -26.36
N PRO A 4 8.50 -5.16 -26.79
CA PRO A 4 8.89 -5.32 -28.19
C PRO A 4 7.74 -5.82 -29.09
N ASP A 5 6.71 -6.43 -28.50
CA ASP A 5 5.50 -6.96 -29.12
C ASP A 5 4.36 -5.92 -29.20
N ASP A 6 4.67 -4.65 -28.95
CA ASP A 6 3.72 -3.55 -28.84
C ASP A 6 2.69 -3.69 -27.70
N THR A 7 2.97 -4.54 -26.71
CA THR A 7 2.09 -4.73 -25.54
C THR A 7 2.45 -3.81 -24.37
N VAL A 8 1.44 -3.31 -23.66
CA VAL A 8 1.62 -2.52 -22.43
C VAL A 8 1.80 -3.44 -21.23
N TYR A 9 2.90 -3.26 -20.51
CA TYR A 9 3.22 -3.96 -19.27
C TYR A 9 3.28 -2.99 -18.07
N PRO A 10 2.80 -3.39 -16.87
CA PRO A 10 2.94 -2.60 -15.66
C PRO A 10 4.40 -2.64 -15.18
N ASP A 11 5.10 -1.51 -15.27
CA ASP A 11 6.45 -1.36 -14.72
C ASP A 11 6.42 -0.63 -13.37
N VAL A 12 5.95 -1.32 -12.33
CA VAL A 12 5.81 -0.76 -10.98
C VAL A 12 7.17 -0.45 -10.34
N ALA A 13 8.24 -1.12 -10.81
CA ALA A 13 9.59 -0.94 -10.32
C ALA A 13 10.38 0.16 -11.06
N GLY A 14 9.92 0.59 -12.24
CA GLY A 14 10.64 1.52 -13.11
C GLY A 14 11.95 0.94 -13.64
N LYS A 15 12.02 -0.38 -13.85
CA LYS A 15 13.27 -1.10 -14.18
C LYS A 15 13.25 -1.76 -15.55
N LEU A 16 12.10 -1.86 -16.19
CA LEU A 16 12.00 -2.57 -17.44
C LEU A 16 12.59 -1.68 -18.59
N PRO A 17 13.32 -2.26 -19.56
CA PRO A 17 13.97 -1.51 -20.64
C PRO A 17 13.00 -1.13 -21.77
N GLY A 18 12.92 0.15 -22.16
CA GLY A 18 12.03 0.60 -23.24
C GLY A 18 11.37 1.95 -22.98
N ARG A 19 10.33 2.28 -23.75
CA ARG A 19 9.62 3.55 -23.62
C ARG A 19 8.65 3.53 -22.44
N GLY A 20 8.99 4.27 -21.39
CA GLY A 20 8.12 4.49 -20.24
C GLY A 20 6.92 5.38 -20.57
N ILE A 21 5.76 5.03 -20.02
CA ILE A 21 4.56 5.88 -19.98
C ILE A 21 4.11 5.88 -18.53
N TYR A 22 4.05 7.06 -17.92
CA TYR A 22 3.71 7.23 -16.52
C TYR A 22 2.24 7.64 -16.40
N VAL A 23 1.53 6.95 -15.52
CA VAL A 23 0.12 7.24 -15.20
C VAL A 23 0.00 7.25 -13.68
N THR A 24 -0.80 8.17 -13.15
CA THR A 24 -1.13 8.21 -11.73
C THR A 24 -1.71 6.86 -11.30
N ALA A 25 -1.32 6.37 -10.12
CA ALA A 25 -1.84 5.12 -9.54
C ALA A 25 -3.25 5.34 -8.99
N ASP A 26 -4.18 5.67 -9.88
CA ASP A 26 -5.60 5.87 -9.62
C ASP A 26 -6.38 5.07 -10.65
N ARG A 27 -7.31 4.22 -10.19
CA ARG A 27 -8.07 3.32 -11.06
C ARG A 27 -8.85 4.08 -12.13
N THR A 28 -9.50 5.19 -11.76
CA THR A 28 -10.29 5.98 -12.75
C THR A 28 -9.41 6.57 -13.85
N THR A 29 -8.21 7.03 -13.48
CA THR A 29 -7.23 7.61 -14.39
C THR A 29 -6.68 6.54 -15.34
N LEU A 30 -6.41 5.33 -14.83
CA LEU A 30 -5.97 4.20 -15.64
C LEU A 30 -7.06 3.73 -16.60
N GLU A 31 -8.29 3.59 -16.15
CA GLU A 31 -9.44 3.22 -17.01
C GLU A 31 -9.67 4.26 -18.12
N LYS A 32 -9.54 5.55 -17.80
CA LYS A 32 -9.53 6.63 -18.80
C LYS A 32 -8.37 6.50 -19.78
N ALA A 33 -7.18 6.13 -19.32
CA ALA A 33 -6.01 5.93 -20.18
C ALA A 33 -6.19 4.77 -21.16
N VAL A 34 -6.83 3.68 -20.73
CA VAL A 34 -7.18 2.53 -21.57
C VAL A 34 -8.26 2.93 -22.58
N SER A 35 -9.41 3.41 -22.12
CA SER A 35 -10.58 3.73 -22.96
C SER A 35 -10.28 4.79 -24.02
N LYS A 36 -9.49 5.81 -23.69
CA LYS A 36 -9.09 6.88 -24.63
C LYS A 36 -7.84 6.54 -25.45
N ARG A 37 -7.32 5.30 -25.36
CA ARG A 37 -6.10 4.84 -26.05
C ARG A 37 -4.90 5.76 -25.81
N LEU A 38 -4.77 6.30 -24.60
CA LEU A 38 -3.70 7.24 -24.24
C LEU A 38 -2.33 6.57 -24.23
N PHE A 39 -2.26 5.26 -23.98
CA PHE A 39 -1.02 4.50 -24.10
C PHE A 39 -0.45 4.53 -25.52
N SER A 40 -1.27 4.35 -26.56
CA SER A 40 -0.84 4.46 -27.96
C SER A 40 -0.34 5.87 -28.28
N ARG A 41 -1.05 6.89 -27.79
CA ARG A 41 -0.63 8.30 -27.95
C ARG A 41 0.73 8.55 -27.28
N GLY A 42 0.92 8.10 -26.05
CA GLY A 42 2.18 8.24 -25.32
C GLY A 42 3.33 7.44 -25.93
N ALA A 43 3.02 6.28 -26.51
CA ALA A 43 3.97 5.41 -27.22
C ALA A 43 4.37 5.96 -28.60
N LYS A 44 3.58 6.90 -29.16
CA LYS A 44 3.68 7.37 -30.56
C LYS A 44 3.54 6.25 -31.60
N LYS A 45 2.89 5.15 -31.22
CA LYS A 45 2.57 4.00 -32.08
C LYS A 45 1.34 3.28 -31.52
N GLN A 46 0.71 2.44 -32.34
CA GLN A 46 -0.36 1.58 -31.83
C GLN A 46 0.22 0.57 -30.84
N VAL A 47 -0.43 0.42 -29.68
CA VAL A 47 -0.06 -0.57 -28.67
C VAL A 47 -1.29 -1.33 -28.21
N GLN A 48 -1.07 -2.54 -27.74
CA GLN A 48 -2.09 -3.40 -27.16
C GLN A 48 -2.09 -3.25 -25.64
N VAL A 49 -3.26 -3.05 -25.06
CA VAL A 49 -3.45 -3.07 -23.60
C VAL A 49 -4.11 -4.39 -23.27
N PRO A 50 -3.43 -5.31 -22.55
CA PRO A 50 -4.03 -6.58 -22.16
C PRO A 50 -5.27 -6.39 -21.30
N ASP A 51 -6.25 -7.27 -21.48
CA ASP A 51 -7.35 -7.42 -20.55
C ASP A 51 -6.80 -7.79 -19.17
N GLY A 52 -7.42 -7.28 -18.10
CA GLY A 52 -6.97 -7.52 -16.72
C GLY A 52 -5.69 -6.77 -16.32
N LEU A 53 -5.21 -5.80 -17.10
CA LEU A 53 -4.03 -4.98 -16.74
C LEU A 53 -4.13 -4.37 -15.33
N LEU A 54 -5.33 -3.91 -14.95
CA LEU A 54 -5.56 -3.29 -13.65
C LEU A 54 -5.50 -4.31 -12.50
N ASP A 55 -6.02 -5.51 -12.70
CA ASP A 55 -6.00 -6.58 -11.70
C ASP A 55 -4.58 -7.12 -11.50
N LEU A 56 -3.82 -7.21 -12.60
CA LEU A 56 -2.39 -7.51 -12.56
C LEU A 56 -1.63 -6.41 -11.79
N LEU A 57 -1.94 -5.14 -12.05
CA LEU A 57 -1.31 -4.02 -11.37
C LEU A 57 -1.58 -4.04 -9.87
N GLU A 58 -2.83 -4.33 -9.46
CA GLU A 58 -3.20 -4.50 -8.06
C GLU A 58 -2.40 -5.63 -7.41
N THR A 59 -2.35 -6.80 -8.06
CA THR A 59 -1.62 -7.98 -7.57
C THR A 59 -0.14 -7.66 -7.35
N VAL A 60 0.50 -7.00 -8.32
CA VAL A 60 1.92 -6.61 -8.21
C VAL A 60 2.14 -5.59 -7.12
N LEU A 61 1.27 -4.59 -6.97
CA LEU A 61 1.37 -3.58 -5.91
C LEU A 61 1.19 -4.18 -4.51
N LEU A 62 0.22 -5.06 -4.33
CA LEU A 62 0.01 -5.81 -3.09
C LEU A 62 1.27 -6.60 -2.73
N LYS A 63 1.81 -7.36 -3.69
CA LYS A 63 3.04 -8.15 -3.47
C LYS A 63 4.21 -7.26 -3.05
N ARG A 64 4.39 -6.11 -3.70
CA ARG A 64 5.47 -5.16 -3.36
C ARG A 64 5.33 -4.56 -1.98
N LEU A 65 4.10 -4.21 -1.58
CA LEU A 65 3.81 -3.73 -0.24
C LEU A 65 4.13 -4.82 0.81
N GLN A 66 3.68 -6.06 0.58
CA GLN A 66 3.98 -7.19 1.45
C GLN A 66 5.50 -7.46 1.55
N ASP A 67 6.22 -7.39 0.43
CA ASP A 67 7.68 -7.56 0.41
C ASP A 67 8.38 -6.43 1.18
N ALA A 68 7.90 -5.18 1.08
CA ALA A 68 8.43 -4.04 1.84
C ALA A 68 8.22 -4.21 3.35
N ILE A 69 7.03 -4.64 3.77
CA ILE A 69 6.73 -4.99 5.17
C ILE A 69 7.60 -6.18 5.61
N GLY A 70 7.75 -7.20 4.78
CA GLY A 70 8.59 -8.37 5.05
C GLY A 70 10.07 -8.00 5.25
N MET A 71 10.60 -7.06 4.46
CA MET A 71 11.94 -6.51 4.65
C MET A 71 12.05 -5.75 5.98
N ALA A 72 11.06 -4.91 6.33
CA ALA A 72 11.04 -4.21 7.60
C ALA A 72 11.00 -5.17 8.80
N ARG A 73 10.23 -6.26 8.69
CA ARG A 73 10.20 -7.34 9.70
C ARG A 73 11.56 -8.00 9.85
N LYS A 74 12.19 -8.41 8.74
CA LYS A 74 13.53 -9.05 8.76
C LYS A 74 14.61 -8.12 9.32
N ALA A 75 14.48 -6.81 9.12
CA ALA A 75 15.36 -5.79 9.70
C ALA A 75 15.07 -5.46 11.18
N GLY A 76 14.10 -6.13 11.81
CA GLY A 76 13.67 -5.84 13.19
C GLY A 76 12.96 -4.49 13.35
N LYS A 77 12.52 -3.87 12.25
CA LYS A 77 11.84 -2.56 12.22
C LYS A 77 10.32 -2.65 12.12
N ALA A 78 9.75 -3.84 11.97
CA ALA A 78 8.31 -4.03 11.96
C ALA A 78 7.88 -5.13 12.94
N MET A 79 6.77 -4.91 13.62
CA MET A 79 6.19 -5.84 14.59
C MET A 79 4.70 -6.03 14.34
N ALA A 80 4.18 -7.20 14.71
CA ALA A 80 2.77 -7.55 14.60
C ALA A 80 2.22 -8.10 15.92
N GLY A 81 0.97 -7.79 16.20
CA GLY A 81 0.25 -8.14 17.43
C GLY A 81 0.02 -6.93 18.33
N TYR A 82 -1.15 -6.90 18.97
CA TYR A 82 -1.64 -5.75 19.74
C TYR A 82 -0.63 -5.24 20.78
N GLU A 83 -0.17 -6.10 21.69
CA GLU A 83 0.74 -5.71 22.78
C GLU A 83 2.07 -5.14 22.27
N LYS A 84 2.68 -5.80 21.27
CA LYS A 84 3.96 -5.35 20.68
C LYS A 84 3.82 -4.00 19.99
N VAL A 85 2.73 -3.82 19.25
CA VAL A 85 2.41 -2.57 18.56
C VAL A 85 2.14 -1.45 19.57
N LYS A 86 1.38 -1.74 20.62
CA LYS A 86 1.11 -0.78 21.71
C LYS A 86 2.41 -0.30 22.35
N ILE A 87 3.32 -1.21 22.71
CA ILE A 87 4.62 -0.86 23.30
C ILE A 87 5.44 0.03 22.35
N MET A 88 5.48 -0.29 21.05
CA MET A 88 6.21 0.51 20.06
C MET A 88 5.61 1.92 19.89
N LEU A 89 4.28 2.04 19.92
CA LEU A 89 3.57 3.31 19.87
C LEU A 89 3.81 4.14 21.13
N ASP A 90 3.69 3.53 22.31
CA ASP A 90 3.91 4.19 23.60
C ASP A 90 5.35 4.72 23.74
N ARG A 91 6.33 4.05 23.12
CA ARG A 91 7.73 4.49 23.04
C ARG A 91 8.00 5.56 21.97
N GLY A 92 7.02 5.92 21.15
CA GLY A 92 7.18 6.89 20.06
C GLY A 92 8.05 6.39 18.89
N GLU A 93 8.31 5.08 18.82
CA GLU A 93 9.20 4.47 17.82
C GLU A 93 8.49 4.21 16.49
N ALA A 94 7.17 4.00 16.53
CA ALA A 94 6.36 3.74 15.35
C ALA A 94 6.22 4.99 14.45
N ARG A 95 6.21 4.77 13.14
CA ARG A 95 5.86 5.78 12.12
C ARG A 95 4.78 5.32 11.16
N VAL A 96 4.54 4.03 11.06
CA VAL A 96 3.40 3.49 10.31
C VAL A 96 2.61 2.57 11.23
N LEU A 97 1.32 2.83 11.38
CA LEU A 97 0.36 1.95 12.04
C LEU A 97 -0.49 1.28 10.95
N MET A 98 -0.49 -0.05 10.93
CA MET A 98 -1.32 -0.87 10.04
C MET A 98 -2.38 -1.59 10.85
N GLN A 99 -3.63 -1.50 10.41
CA GLN A 99 -4.75 -2.23 11.00
C GLN A 99 -5.55 -2.91 9.90
N ALA A 100 -5.81 -4.21 10.06
CA ALA A 100 -6.55 -4.98 9.07
C ALA A 100 -7.98 -4.45 8.90
N SER A 101 -8.46 -4.28 7.67
CA SER A 101 -9.81 -3.76 7.36
C SER A 101 -10.92 -4.61 7.97
N ASP A 102 -10.73 -5.93 8.03
CA ASP A 102 -11.63 -6.93 8.62
C ASP A 102 -11.34 -7.25 10.10
N GLY A 103 -10.50 -6.46 10.77
CA GLY A 103 -10.32 -6.51 12.23
C GLY A 103 -11.50 -5.90 13.00
N SER A 104 -11.72 -6.33 14.25
CA SER A 104 -12.79 -5.79 15.09
C SER A 104 -12.58 -4.30 15.45
N GLU A 105 -13.64 -3.49 15.34
CA GLU A 105 -13.60 -2.05 15.65
C GLU A 105 -13.14 -1.75 17.08
N ARG A 106 -13.64 -2.55 18.05
CA ARG A 106 -13.26 -2.45 19.47
C ARG A 106 -11.76 -2.64 19.72
N GLY A 107 -11.07 -3.41 18.87
CA GLY A 107 -9.62 -3.58 18.92
C GLY A 107 -8.88 -2.44 18.23
N LYS A 108 -9.41 -1.93 17.12
CA LYS A 108 -8.79 -0.85 16.32
C LYS A 108 -8.75 0.48 17.07
N GLY A 109 -9.83 0.87 17.73
CA GLY A 109 -9.94 2.17 18.41
C GLY A 109 -9.02 2.35 19.64
N LYS A 110 -8.32 1.29 20.07
CA LYS A 110 -7.42 1.34 21.24
C LYS A 110 -5.98 1.73 20.89
N LEU A 111 -5.63 1.81 19.61
CA LEU A 111 -4.31 2.21 19.14
C LEU A 111 -4.47 3.49 18.33
N SER A 112 -3.79 4.55 18.74
CA SER A 112 -3.80 5.82 18.01
C SER A 112 -2.53 5.94 17.17
N THR A 113 -2.67 6.51 15.98
CA THR A 113 -1.52 6.77 15.10
C THR A 113 -0.73 7.95 15.66
N PRO A 114 0.62 7.91 15.68
CA PRO A 114 1.43 9.06 16.06
C PRO A 114 1.09 10.28 15.20
N SER A 115 1.24 11.51 15.73
CA SER A 115 0.88 12.75 15.02
C SER A 115 1.64 12.95 13.70
N ASP A 116 2.88 12.48 13.61
CA ASP A 116 3.71 12.46 12.40
C ASP A 116 3.68 11.10 11.66
N GLY A 117 2.84 10.19 12.13
CA GLY A 117 2.72 8.83 11.61
C GLY A 117 1.75 8.73 10.43
N LYS A 118 1.78 7.56 9.78
CA LYS A 118 0.82 7.18 8.74
C LYS A 118 0.01 5.98 9.18
N TRP A 119 -1.29 6.02 8.89
CA TRP A 119 -2.19 4.92 9.13
C TRP A 119 -2.53 4.22 7.81
N ILE A 120 -2.57 2.89 7.83
CA ILE A 120 -2.94 2.05 6.70
C ILE A 120 -3.99 1.05 7.19
N GLY A 121 -5.23 1.21 6.74
CA GLY A 121 -6.37 0.46 7.25
C GLY A 121 -7.07 -0.47 6.28
N PHE A 122 -6.55 -0.59 5.06
CA PHE A 122 -7.30 -1.17 3.95
C PHE A 122 -6.87 -2.59 3.56
N LEU A 123 -5.77 -3.09 4.14
CA LEU A 123 -5.33 -4.48 3.93
C LEU A 123 -6.19 -5.42 4.76
N THR A 124 -6.50 -6.61 4.24
CA THR A 124 -7.14 -7.65 5.06
C THR A 124 -6.16 -8.26 6.05
N ALA A 125 -6.68 -8.96 7.06
CA ALA A 125 -5.87 -9.66 8.05
C ALA A 125 -4.97 -10.72 7.42
N ASP A 126 -5.45 -11.37 6.36
CA ASP A 126 -4.73 -12.40 5.63
C ASP A 126 -3.62 -11.76 4.77
N GLU A 127 -3.92 -10.66 4.07
CA GLU A 127 -2.93 -9.89 3.29
C GLU A 127 -1.79 -9.38 4.17
N LEU A 128 -2.12 -8.86 5.35
CA LEU A 128 -1.14 -8.42 6.33
C LEU A 128 -0.41 -9.62 6.95
N GLY A 129 -1.13 -10.72 7.21
CA GLY A 129 -0.58 -11.98 7.70
C GLY A 129 0.57 -12.50 6.83
N LEU A 130 0.34 -12.56 5.52
CA LEU A 130 1.33 -13.00 4.53
C LEU A 130 2.64 -12.20 4.62
N ALA A 131 2.57 -10.88 4.82
CA ALA A 131 3.76 -10.04 4.96
C ALA A 131 4.58 -10.37 6.23
N PHE A 132 3.91 -10.85 7.27
CA PHE A 132 4.52 -11.26 8.54
C PHE A 132 4.85 -12.75 8.63
N GLY A 133 4.50 -13.55 7.62
CA GLY A 133 4.65 -15.01 7.64
C GLY A 133 3.72 -15.68 8.66
N LYS A 134 2.48 -15.18 8.75
CA LYS A 134 1.42 -15.65 9.65
C LYS A 134 0.12 -15.82 8.85
N ASP A 135 -0.80 -16.63 9.34
CA ASP A 135 -2.10 -16.78 8.68
C ASP A 135 -2.90 -15.47 8.73
N ARG A 136 -2.95 -14.82 9.90
CA ARG A 136 -3.69 -13.57 10.12
C ARG A 136 -2.92 -12.59 10.99
N VAL A 137 -2.99 -11.30 10.65
CA VAL A 137 -2.49 -10.19 11.47
C VAL A 137 -3.49 -9.05 11.49
N ILE A 138 -3.93 -8.64 12.67
CA ILE A 138 -4.87 -7.51 12.83
C ILE A 138 -4.16 -6.18 13.03
N HIS A 139 -3.05 -6.16 13.78
CA HIS A 139 -2.30 -4.95 14.09
C HIS A 139 -0.83 -5.15 13.78
N ALA A 140 -0.25 -4.17 13.10
CA ALA A 140 1.18 -4.10 12.85
C ALA A 140 1.67 -2.66 12.92
N ALA A 141 2.95 -2.48 13.25
CA ALA A 141 3.59 -1.18 13.22
C ALA A 141 5.00 -1.30 12.64
N VAL A 142 5.46 -0.20 12.04
CA VAL A 142 6.80 -0.06 11.47
C VAL A 142 7.47 1.16 12.07
N ALA A 143 8.69 0.99 12.53
CA ALA A 143 9.53 2.05 13.06
C ALA A 143 9.97 3.03 11.95
N SER A 144 10.45 4.21 12.33
CA SER A 144 10.97 5.21 11.39
C SER A 144 12.10 4.64 10.49
N GLY A 145 12.19 5.18 9.27
CA GLY A 145 13.28 4.86 8.34
C GLY A 145 12.83 4.74 6.88
N THR A 146 13.77 4.35 6.02
CA THR A 146 13.55 4.24 4.57
C THR A 146 12.49 3.21 4.20
N LEU A 147 12.39 2.12 4.97
CA LEU A 147 11.36 1.09 4.78
C LEU A 147 9.96 1.60 5.13
N ALA A 148 9.81 2.45 6.16
CA ALA A 148 8.53 3.08 6.47
C ALA A 148 8.04 3.96 5.32
N ARG A 149 8.92 4.82 4.78
CA ARG A 149 8.61 5.65 3.60
C ARG A 149 8.18 4.79 2.42
N ARG A 150 8.94 3.72 2.13
CA ARG A 150 8.62 2.80 1.03
C ARG A 150 7.27 2.11 1.23
N ILE A 151 6.96 1.67 2.44
CA ILE A 151 5.66 1.04 2.76
C ILE A 151 4.52 2.03 2.51
N VAL A 152 4.66 3.29 2.95
CA VAL A 152 3.67 4.34 2.71
C VAL A 152 3.48 4.59 1.21
N GLU A 153 4.56 4.65 0.42
CA GLU A 153 4.49 4.88 -1.03
C GLU A 153 3.87 3.72 -1.81
N GLU A 154 4.17 2.47 -1.45
CA GLU A 154 3.54 1.29 -2.06
C GLU A 154 2.07 1.19 -1.62
N ALA A 155 1.76 1.50 -0.37
CA ALA A 155 0.39 1.51 0.15
C ALA A 155 -0.48 2.59 -0.53
N ALA A 156 0.02 3.81 -0.68
CA ALA A 156 -0.71 4.88 -1.35
C ALA A 156 -1.03 4.52 -2.82
N ARG A 157 -0.08 3.88 -3.52
CA ARG A 157 -0.32 3.40 -4.89
C ARG A 157 -1.37 2.29 -4.93
N LEU A 158 -1.28 1.29 -4.05
CA LEU A 158 -2.29 0.23 -3.98
C LEU A 158 -3.68 0.78 -3.64
N GLN A 159 -3.74 1.73 -2.70
CA GLN A 159 -4.98 2.38 -2.28
C GLN A 159 -5.69 3.07 -3.46
N GLY A 160 -4.95 3.79 -4.31
CA GLY A 160 -5.54 4.44 -5.47
C GLY A 160 -6.01 3.46 -6.56
N ILE A 161 -5.39 2.28 -6.66
CA ILE A 161 -5.90 1.19 -7.54
C ILE A 161 -7.17 0.55 -6.98
N ARG A 162 -7.27 0.42 -5.65
CA ARG A 162 -8.46 -0.12 -4.98
C ARG A 162 -9.59 0.90 -4.80
N GLN A 163 -9.38 2.18 -5.13
CA GLN A 163 -10.34 3.27 -4.91
C GLN A 163 -10.82 3.35 -3.46
N ILE A 164 -9.92 3.11 -2.51
CA ILE A 164 -10.28 3.16 -1.09
C ILE A 164 -10.06 4.58 -0.61
N ASP A 165 -11.16 5.26 -0.26
CA ASP A 165 -11.10 6.59 0.34
C ASP A 165 -10.19 6.56 1.58
N GLY A 166 -9.36 7.59 1.71
CA GLY A 166 -8.40 7.77 2.81
C GLY A 166 -9.08 7.62 4.15
N SER A 167 -9.09 6.40 4.69
CA SER A 167 -9.83 6.14 5.90
C SER A 167 -9.05 6.75 7.06
N THR A 168 -9.76 7.54 7.86
CA THR A 168 -9.22 8.21 9.03
C THR A 168 -8.83 7.15 10.06
N PRO A 169 -7.67 7.26 10.74
CA PRO A 169 -7.37 6.40 11.87
C PRO A 169 -8.52 6.45 12.90
N ALA A 170 -8.90 5.31 13.45
CA ALA A 170 -9.81 5.29 14.58
C ALA A 170 -9.14 5.98 15.78
N ALA A 171 -9.87 6.96 16.36
CA ALA A 171 -9.53 7.84 17.48
C ALA A 171 -8.64 9.07 17.16
N GLU A 172 -9.29 10.13 16.68
CA GLU A 172 -9.07 11.45 17.29
C GLU A 172 -9.37 11.30 18.78
N LYS A 173 -8.35 11.46 19.64
CA LYS A 173 -8.61 11.68 21.05
C LYS A 173 -9.27 13.05 21.14
N ASP A 174 -10.56 13.03 21.50
CA ASP A 174 -11.24 14.18 22.06
C ASP A 174 -10.40 14.67 23.26
N THR A 175 -9.59 15.72 23.06
CA THR A 175 -9.03 16.50 24.17
C THR A 175 -10.17 17.33 24.76
N GLY A 176 -11.09 16.63 25.42
CA GLY A 176 -12.17 17.17 26.21
C GLY A 176 -11.82 17.06 27.70
N ASN A 177 -11.32 18.17 28.24
CA ASN A 177 -11.53 18.64 29.61
C ASN A 177 -10.86 17.89 30.79
N ALA A 178 -9.78 18.48 31.32
CA ALA A 178 -9.50 18.64 32.76
C ALA A 178 -8.51 19.78 32.96
#